data_AF-A0A1Q7V2N0-F1
#
_entry.id   AF-A0A1Q7V2N0-F1
#
_cell.length_a   1.000
_cell.length_b   1.000
_cell.length_c   1.000
_cell.angle_alpha   90.00
_cell.angle_beta   90.00
_cell.angle_gamma   90.00
#
_symmetry.space_group_name_H-M   'P 1'
#
loop_
_entity.id
_entity.type
_entity.pdbx_description
1 polymer ?
#
loop_
_entity_poly.entity_id
_entity_poly.type
_entity_poly.pdbx_seq_one_letter_code
_entity_poly.pdbx_strand_id
1 'polypeptide(L)'
;MSEQKPTLIVIAGPMGAGKTTFYDAHLKEAFPTLVPPVPHQREAMLREHRSFAVEDLVVDTGLLESAREAGYTTKVLFISTEDPDLNAARIVVRMAHGGQAVPLATVPESYVESMKALPQARRHADDLLVYDNTPNGRGHRLVTRFIAGELVKVTHSSPEWLKDVFGRELRAEGKQQERPARGR
;
A
#
# COMPACT_ATOMS: atom_id res chain seq x y z
N MET A 1 13.48 11.19 27.33
CA MET A 1 13.00 10.05 26.53
C MET A 1 12.26 10.65 25.36
N SER A 2 12.72 10.47 24.11
CA SER A 2 11.97 10.99 22.96
C SER A 2 10.66 10.20 22.87
N GLU A 3 9.51 10.85 23.03
CA GLU A 3 8.23 10.23 22.73
C GLU A 3 8.25 9.75 21.28
N GLN A 4 7.96 8.46 21.10
CA GLN A 4 7.91 7.85 19.78
C GLN A 4 6.69 8.42 19.05
N LYS A 5 6.91 9.03 17.87
CA LYS A 5 5.82 9.60 17.07
C LYS A 5 4.75 8.54 16.78
N PRO A 6 3.45 8.87 16.88
CA PRO A 6 2.42 7.92 16.52
C PRO A 6 2.47 7.60 15.03
N THR A 7 2.01 6.41 14.66
CA THR A 7 2.08 5.93 13.28
C THR A 7 0.68 5.62 12.74
N LEU A 8 0.41 6.11 11.54
CA LEU A 8 -0.73 5.69 10.72
C LEU A 8 -0.21 4.70 9.68
N ILE A 9 -0.76 3.48 9.68
CA ILE A 9 -0.54 2.51 8.61
C ILE A 9 -1.80 2.42 7.74
N VAL A 10 -1.66 2.70 6.45
CA VAL A 10 -2.71 2.50 5.45
C VAL A 10 -2.37 1.30 4.59
N ILE A 11 -3.18 0.24 4.66
CA ILE A 11 -3.07 -0.90 3.76
C ILE A 11 -4.04 -0.64 2.59
N ALA A 12 -3.50 -0.37 1.41
CA ALA A 12 -4.28 0.06 0.24
C ALA A 12 -4.09 -0.88 -0.96
N GLY A 13 -5.00 -0.82 -1.93
CA GLY A 13 -4.95 -1.62 -3.15
C GLY A 13 -6.27 -2.29 -3.50
N PRO A 14 -6.37 -2.93 -4.67
CA PRO A 14 -7.64 -3.44 -5.16
C PRO A 14 -8.26 -4.54 -4.31
N MET A 15 -9.55 -4.76 -4.54
CA MET A 15 -10.24 -5.94 -3.99
C MET A 15 -9.55 -7.21 -4.49
N GLY A 16 -9.41 -8.23 -3.64
CA GLY A 16 -8.76 -9.50 -4.01
C GLY A 16 -7.23 -9.49 -4.06
N ALA A 17 -6.59 -8.32 -3.91
CA ALA A 17 -5.12 -8.21 -3.95
C ALA A 17 -4.40 -8.88 -2.75
N GLY A 18 -5.12 -9.18 -1.67
CA GLY A 18 -4.58 -9.85 -0.48
C GLY A 18 -4.18 -8.90 0.67
N LYS A 19 -4.83 -7.73 0.78
CA LYS A 19 -4.63 -6.76 1.87
C LYS A 19 -4.85 -7.36 3.25
N THR A 20 -6.02 -7.98 3.47
CA THR A 20 -6.35 -8.61 4.75
C THR A 20 -5.39 -9.75 5.11
N THR A 21 -4.98 -10.55 4.12
CA THR A 21 -3.96 -11.60 4.32
C THR A 21 -2.62 -11.01 4.75
N PHE A 22 -2.21 -9.88 4.18
CA PHE A 22 -0.99 -9.17 4.62
C PHE A 22 -1.13 -8.67 6.05
N TYR A 23 -2.27 -8.04 6.37
CA TYR A 23 -2.57 -7.55 7.70
C TYR A 23 -2.48 -8.66 8.76
N ASP A 24 -3.18 -9.77 8.54
CA ASP A 24 -3.21 -10.90 9.46
C ASP A 24 -1.81 -11.49 9.68
N ALA A 25 -0.99 -11.57 8.63
CA ALA A 25 0.34 -12.17 8.70
C ALA A 25 1.43 -11.26 9.29
N HIS A 26 1.31 -9.94 9.12
CA HIS A 26 2.43 -9.01 9.38
C HIS A 26 2.13 -7.87 10.35
N LEU A 27 0.86 -7.52 10.57
CA LEU A 27 0.50 -6.31 11.31
C LEU A 27 -0.42 -6.56 12.49
N LYS A 28 -1.21 -7.64 12.47
CA LYS A 28 -2.24 -7.91 13.49
C LYS A 28 -1.69 -7.95 14.92
N GLU A 29 -0.47 -8.42 15.11
CA GLU A 29 0.17 -8.43 16.44
C GLU A 29 0.40 -7.02 16.98
N ALA A 30 0.90 -6.10 16.14
CA ALA A 30 1.18 -4.72 16.53
C ALA A 30 -0.04 -3.79 16.44
N PHE A 31 -0.98 -4.09 15.55
CA PHE A 31 -2.22 -3.34 15.31
C PHE A 31 -3.41 -4.30 15.35
N PRO A 32 -3.91 -4.69 16.54
CA PRO A 32 -4.92 -5.75 16.70
C PRO A 32 -6.29 -5.43 16.09
N THR A 33 -6.52 -4.18 15.69
CA THR A 33 -7.78 -3.73 15.11
C THR A 33 -7.51 -2.76 13.97
N LEU A 34 -8.17 -3.01 12.84
CA LEU A 34 -8.26 -2.05 11.74
C LEU A 34 -9.36 -1.04 12.05
N VAL A 35 -9.04 0.24 11.96
CA VAL A 35 -10.03 1.32 12.11
C VAL A 35 -10.81 1.43 10.79
N PRO A 36 -12.14 1.32 10.81
CA PRO A 36 -12.94 1.34 9.59
C PRO A 36 -12.91 2.72 8.92
N PRO A 37 -13.36 2.83 7.66
CA PRO A 37 -13.51 4.10 6.93
C PRO A 37 -14.68 4.94 7.44
N VAL A 38 -14.67 5.24 8.74
CA VAL A 38 -15.68 6.04 9.43
C VAL A 38 -15.00 7.31 9.94
N PRO A 39 -15.30 8.51 9.38
CA PRO A 39 -14.55 9.73 9.64
C PRO A 39 -14.35 10.04 11.13
N HIS A 40 -15.43 10.03 11.92
CA HIS A 40 -15.35 10.33 13.36
C HIS A 40 -14.49 9.34 14.16
N GLN A 41 -14.36 8.08 13.72
CA GLN A 41 -13.48 7.11 14.38
C GLN A 41 -12.00 7.38 14.05
N ARG A 42 -11.69 7.74 12.79
CA ARG A 42 -10.34 8.11 12.37
C ARG A 42 -9.90 9.42 13.04
N GLU A 43 -10.78 10.41 13.09
CA GLU A 43 -10.56 11.68 13.80
C GLU A 43 -10.31 11.46 15.30
N ALA A 44 -11.02 10.53 15.94
CA ALA A 44 -10.78 10.19 17.34
C ALA A 44 -9.38 9.62 17.55
N MET A 45 -8.88 8.76 16.65
CA MET A 45 -7.51 8.24 16.74
C MET A 45 -6.47 9.36 16.66
N LEU A 46 -6.64 10.28 15.69
CA LEU A 46 -5.77 11.44 15.52
C LEU A 46 -5.74 12.34 16.75
N ARG A 47 -6.92 12.68 17.28
CA ARG A 47 -7.08 13.50 18.49
C ARG A 47 -6.45 12.86 19.73
N GLU A 48 -6.51 11.53 19.82
CA GLU A 48 -5.94 10.77 20.94
C GLU A 48 -4.45 10.46 20.78
N HIS A 49 -3.82 10.85 19.66
CA HIS A 49 -2.40 10.56 19.37
C HIS A 49 -2.06 9.06 19.43
N ARG A 50 -3.03 8.20 19.10
CA ARG A 50 -2.86 6.74 19.11
C ARG A 50 -2.44 6.26 17.74
N SER A 51 -1.43 5.40 17.68
CA SER A 51 -1.07 4.70 16.45
C SER A 51 -2.21 3.78 16.01
N PHE A 52 -2.51 3.74 14.71
CA PHE A 52 -3.60 2.93 14.18
C PHE A 52 -3.33 2.47 12.74
N ALA A 53 -4.04 1.43 12.33
CA ALA A 53 -4.00 0.91 10.98
C ALA A 53 -5.39 0.96 10.35
N VAL A 54 -5.44 1.18 9.04
CA VAL A 54 -6.67 1.15 8.22
C VAL A 54 -6.45 0.25 7.01
N GLU A 55 -7.51 -0.37 6.52
CA GLU A 55 -7.53 -1.04 5.21
C GLU A 55 -8.53 -0.31 4.31
N ASP A 56 -8.05 0.21 3.19
CA ASP A 56 -8.87 0.94 2.22
C ASP A 56 -8.65 0.41 0.79
N LEU A 57 -9.60 0.66 -0.10
CA LEU A 57 -9.44 0.38 -1.53
C LEU A 57 -8.41 1.32 -2.14
N VAL A 58 -8.61 2.62 -1.91
CA VAL A 58 -7.78 3.71 -2.40
C VAL A 58 -7.09 4.41 -1.24
N VAL A 59 -6.00 5.11 -1.55
CA VAL A 59 -5.33 5.94 -0.55
C VAL A 59 -6.11 7.24 -0.36
N ASP A 60 -6.66 7.42 0.83
CA ASP A 60 -7.26 8.68 1.28
C ASP A 60 -6.15 9.69 1.61
N THR A 61 -5.91 10.62 0.69
CA THR A 61 -4.87 11.66 0.88
C THR A 61 -5.23 12.64 1.99
N GLY A 62 -6.52 12.88 2.23
CA GLY A 62 -6.98 13.77 3.32
C GLY A 62 -6.61 13.18 4.68
N LEU A 63 -6.81 11.87 4.86
CA LEU A 63 -6.37 11.18 6.08
C LEU A 63 -4.85 11.27 6.28
N LEU A 64 -4.06 11.08 5.21
CA LEU A 64 -2.60 11.20 5.29
C LEU A 64 -2.17 12.62 5.70
N GLU A 65 -2.80 13.64 5.12
CA GLU A 65 -2.54 15.04 5.45
C GLU A 65 -2.90 15.37 6.89
N SER A 66 -4.11 15.01 7.34
CA SER A 66 -4.54 15.21 8.72
C SER A 66 -3.64 14.48 9.73
N ALA A 67 -3.20 13.26 9.40
CA ALA A 67 -2.26 12.52 10.23
C ALA A 67 -0.90 13.23 10.33
N ARG A 68 -0.36 13.69 9.20
CA ARG A 68 0.90 14.44 9.17
C ARG A 68 0.81 15.73 9.97
N GLU A 69 -0.29 16.48 9.84
CA GLU A 69 -0.56 17.70 10.62
C GLU A 69 -0.66 17.42 12.12
N ALA A 70 -1.24 16.27 12.50
CA ALA A 70 -1.25 15.76 13.86
C ALA A 70 0.09 15.13 14.31
N GLY A 71 1.17 15.27 13.54
CA GLY A 71 2.51 14.81 13.93
C GLY A 71 2.76 13.30 13.79
N TYR A 72 1.92 12.58 13.05
CA TYR A 72 2.10 11.16 12.78
C TYR A 72 3.22 10.92 11.77
N THR A 73 3.83 9.73 11.86
CA THR A 73 4.51 9.11 10.71
C THR A 73 3.48 8.35 9.88
N THR A 74 3.43 8.59 8.58
CA THR A 74 2.48 7.97 7.67
C THR A 74 3.16 6.88 6.83
N LYS A 75 2.63 5.66 6.91
CA LYS A 75 3.12 4.51 6.14
C LYS A 75 2.00 3.96 5.26
N VAL A 76 2.23 3.88 3.97
CA VAL A 76 1.31 3.22 3.03
C VAL A 76 1.91 1.89 2.60
N LEU A 77 1.12 0.83 2.73
CA LEU A 77 1.40 -0.51 2.26
C LEU A 77 0.45 -0.78 1.09
N PHE A 78 0.91 -0.52 -0.12
CA PHE A 78 0.09 -0.73 -1.32
C PHE A 78 0.31 -2.14 -1.85
N ILE A 79 -0.76 -2.92 -1.97
CA ILE A 79 -0.71 -4.32 -2.41
C ILE A 79 -1.53 -4.44 -3.69
N SER A 80 -0.91 -4.93 -4.77
CA SER A 80 -1.58 -5.23 -6.03
C SER A 80 -1.14 -6.56 -6.62
N THR A 81 -1.70 -6.90 -7.77
CA THR A 81 -1.44 -8.09 -8.58
C THR A 81 -1.26 -7.68 -10.04
N GLU A 82 -0.92 -8.63 -10.91
CA GLU A 82 -0.79 -8.38 -12.35
C GLU A 82 -2.11 -8.11 -13.07
N ASP A 83 -3.23 -8.63 -12.54
CA ASP A 83 -4.51 -8.65 -13.26
C ASP A 83 -5.71 -8.60 -12.28
N PRO A 84 -6.76 -7.79 -12.56
CA PRO A 84 -8.04 -7.87 -11.85
C PRO A 84 -8.74 -9.25 -11.92
N ASP A 85 -8.57 -10.04 -12.97
CA ASP A 85 -9.21 -11.36 -13.10
C ASP A 85 -8.65 -12.35 -12.06
N LEU A 86 -7.35 -12.28 -11.80
CA LEU A 86 -6.71 -13.01 -10.71
C LEU A 86 -7.31 -12.62 -9.34
N ASN A 87 -7.62 -11.35 -9.14
CA ASN A 87 -8.26 -10.87 -7.92
C ASN A 87 -9.69 -11.39 -7.80
N ALA A 88 -10.45 -11.38 -8.89
CA ALA A 88 -11.80 -11.93 -8.93
C ALA A 88 -11.78 -13.44 -8.58
N ALA A 89 -10.85 -14.21 -9.17
CA ALA A 89 -10.69 -15.63 -8.87
C ALA A 89 -10.40 -15.88 -7.37
N ARG A 90 -9.55 -15.06 -6.75
CA ARG A 90 -9.28 -15.13 -5.30
C ARG A 90 -10.52 -14.83 -4.46
N ILE A 91 -11.31 -13.85 -4.87
CA ILE A 91 -12.56 -13.52 -4.17
C ILE A 91 -13.54 -14.69 -4.25
N VAL A 92 -13.68 -15.33 -5.42
CA VAL A 92 -14.53 -16.53 -5.61
C VAL A 92 -14.11 -17.64 -4.66
N VAL A 93 -12.81 -17.98 -4.62
CA VAL A 93 -12.29 -19.02 -3.73
C VAL A 93 -12.56 -18.66 -2.26
N ARG A 94 -12.31 -17.40 -1.87
CA ARG A 94 -12.57 -16.93 -0.50
C ARG A 94 -14.06 -17.02 -0.14
N MET A 95 -14.95 -16.65 -1.04
CA MET A 95 -16.41 -16.73 -0.85
C MET A 95 -16.87 -18.18 -0.69
N ALA A 96 -16.31 -19.10 -1.46
CA ALA A 96 -16.59 -20.53 -1.33
C ALA A 96 -16.16 -21.10 0.04
N HIS A 97 -15.19 -20.46 0.69
CA HIS A 97 -14.74 -20.79 2.06
C HIS A 97 -15.38 -19.92 3.15
N GLY A 98 -16.52 -19.27 2.86
CA GLY A 98 -17.29 -18.51 3.86
C GLY A 98 -16.81 -17.09 4.12
N GLY A 99 -15.88 -16.56 3.31
CA GLY A 99 -15.48 -15.16 3.41
C GLY A 99 -16.50 -14.19 2.81
N GLN A 100 -16.28 -12.90 3.04
CA GLN A 100 -17.22 -11.84 2.66
C GLN A 100 -17.56 -11.84 1.16
N ALA A 101 -18.85 -11.75 0.85
CA ALA A 101 -19.35 -11.60 -0.52
C ALA A 101 -19.02 -10.21 -1.08
N VAL A 102 -18.61 -10.17 -2.35
CA VAL A 102 -18.31 -8.95 -3.10
C VAL A 102 -18.89 -9.12 -4.51
N PRO A 103 -19.53 -8.10 -5.09
CA PRO A 103 -19.95 -8.17 -6.50
C PRO A 103 -18.72 -8.26 -7.42
N LEU A 104 -18.50 -9.41 -8.07
CA LEU A 104 -17.29 -9.61 -8.90
C LEU A 104 -17.17 -8.59 -10.04
N ALA A 105 -18.30 -8.08 -10.53
CA ALA A 105 -18.34 -7.05 -11.57
C ALA A 105 -17.70 -5.72 -11.16
N THR A 106 -17.52 -5.44 -9.86
CA THR A 106 -16.86 -4.21 -9.38
C THR A 106 -15.34 -4.36 -9.26
N VAL A 107 -14.80 -5.58 -9.40
CA VAL A 107 -13.36 -5.83 -9.23
C VAL A 107 -12.51 -5.07 -10.26
N PRO A 108 -12.85 -5.03 -11.57
CA PRO A 108 -12.08 -4.27 -12.55
C PRO A 108 -12.03 -2.77 -12.25
N GLU A 109 -13.17 -2.17 -11.86
CA GLU A 109 -13.24 -0.76 -11.48
C GLU A 109 -12.37 -0.49 -10.25
N SER A 110 -12.48 -1.34 -9.23
CA SER A 110 -11.68 -1.25 -8.01
C SER A 110 -10.16 -1.29 -8.28
N TYR A 111 -9.75 -2.05 -9.30
CA TYR A 111 -8.38 -2.13 -9.77
C TYR A 111 -7.94 -0.81 -10.39
N VAL A 112 -8.71 -0.29 -11.34
CA VAL A 112 -8.41 1.00 -11.99
C VAL A 112 -8.32 2.14 -10.96
N GLU A 113 -9.26 2.22 -10.02
CA GLU A 113 -9.28 3.25 -8.98
C GLU A 113 -8.06 3.17 -8.06
N SER A 114 -7.75 1.97 -7.56
CA SER A 114 -6.60 1.76 -6.67
C SER A 114 -5.29 2.12 -7.37
N MET A 115 -5.13 1.72 -8.63
CA MET A 115 -3.92 1.99 -9.41
C MET A 115 -3.75 3.48 -9.71
N LYS A 116 -4.84 4.23 -9.93
CA LYS A 116 -4.81 5.70 -10.07
C LYS A 116 -4.42 6.41 -8.76
N ALA A 117 -4.73 5.83 -7.61
CA ALA A 117 -4.39 6.39 -6.31
C ALA A 117 -2.91 6.17 -5.91
N LEU A 118 -2.25 5.15 -6.47
CA LEU A 118 -0.88 4.79 -6.12
C LEU A 118 0.15 5.94 -6.29
N PRO A 119 0.14 6.74 -7.39
CA PRO A 119 1.00 7.92 -7.47
C PRO A 119 0.75 8.97 -6.37
N GLN A 120 -0.48 9.10 -5.88
CA GLN A 120 -0.78 10.00 -4.77
C GLN A 120 -0.22 9.46 -3.46
N ALA A 121 -0.28 8.15 -3.24
CA ALA A 121 0.38 7.52 -2.09
C ALA A 121 1.87 7.89 -2.00
N ARG A 122 2.57 7.91 -3.15
CA ARG A 122 3.98 8.30 -3.21
C ARG A 122 4.21 9.76 -2.77
N ARG A 123 3.29 10.65 -3.12
CA ARG A 123 3.41 12.09 -2.86
C ARG A 123 3.08 12.47 -1.42
N HIS A 124 2.13 11.76 -0.81
CA HIS A 124 1.55 12.15 0.48
C HIS A 124 2.08 11.34 1.67
N ALA A 125 2.59 10.12 1.45
CA ALA A 125 3.11 9.28 2.53
C ALA A 125 4.59 9.54 2.83
N ASP A 126 4.98 9.44 4.10
CA ASP A 126 6.38 9.47 4.51
C ASP A 126 7.13 8.21 4.03
N ASP A 127 6.44 7.08 4.01
CA ASP A 127 6.99 5.79 3.60
C ASP A 127 5.95 4.97 2.83
N LEU A 128 6.16 4.81 1.52
CA LEU A 128 5.35 3.97 0.66
C LEU A 128 6.09 2.67 0.36
N LEU A 129 5.52 1.54 0.75
CA LEU A 129 5.97 0.21 0.35
C LEU A 129 4.94 -0.39 -0.61
N VAL A 130 5.42 -0.87 -1.75
CA VAL A 130 4.57 -1.46 -2.79
C VAL A 130 4.87 -2.95 -2.92
N TYR A 131 3.84 -3.76 -2.76
CA TYR A 131 3.89 -5.21 -2.80
C TYR A 131 3.15 -5.75 -4.02
N ASP A 132 3.81 -6.68 -4.68
CA ASP A 132 3.24 -7.54 -5.70
C ASP A 132 2.85 -8.87 -5.06
N ASN A 133 1.57 -9.20 -5.13
CA ASN A 133 1.03 -10.47 -4.65
C ASN A 133 0.57 -11.35 -5.83
N THR A 134 1.26 -11.25 -6.97
CA THR A 134 1.04 -12.10 -8.13
C THR A 134 1.59 -13.52 -7.87
N PRO A 135 0.83 -14.60 -8.13
CA PRO A 135 1.27 -15.97 -7.86
C PRO A 135 2.54 -16.34 -8.64
N ASN A 136 3.68 -16.32 -7.95
CA ASN A 136 4.94 -16.93 -8.39
C ASN A 136 5.60 -17.72 -7.23
N GLY A 137 4.77 -18.28 -6.34
CA GLY A 137 5.22 -19.04 -5.17
C GLY A 137 5.85 -18.21 -4.04
N ARG A 138 5.69 -16.87 -4.04
CA ARG A 138 6.41 -15.97 -3.11
C ARG A 138 5.54 -15.10 -2.20
N GLY A 139 4.21 -15.24 -2.23
CA GLY A 139 3.31 -14.37 -1.44
C GLY A 139 3.52 -12.88 -1.74
N HIS A 140 3.30 -12.02 -0.74
CA HIS A 140 3.51 -10.58 -0.86
C HIS A 140 4.99 -10.22 -1.02
N ARG A 141 5.40 -9.90 -2.25
CA ARG A 141 6.77 -9.51 -2.58
C ARG A 141 6.90 -7.99 -2.63
N LEU A 142 7.76 -7.40 -1.79
CA LEU A 142 8.11 -5.99 -1.90
C LEU A 142 8.82 -5.73 -3.24
N VAL A 143 8.22 -4.92 -4.11
CA VAL A 143 8.74 -4.61 -5.46
C VAL A 143 9.32 -3.21 -5.57
N THR A 144 8.81 -2.25 -4.79
CA THR A 144 9.43 -0.93 -4.66
C THR A 144 9.13 -0.29 -3.31
N ARG A 145 9.99 0.65 -2.90
CA ARG A 145 9.78 1.49 -1.73
C ARG A 145 10.18 2.93 -2.03
N PHE A 146 9.37 3.86 -1.57
CA PHE A 146 9.64 5.29 -1.61
C PHE A 146 9.66 5.86 -0.19
N ILE A 147 10.60 6.76 0.11
CA ILE A 147 10.67 7.49 1.38
C ILE A 147 10.64 8.98 1.04
N ALA A 148 9.69 9.72 1.63
CA ALA A 148 9.43 11.12 1.30
C ALA A 148 9.31 11.37 -0.21
N GLY A 149 8.68 10.42 -0.91
CA GLY A 149 8.52 10.43 -2.36
C GLY A 149 9.74 9.97 -3.17
N GLU A 150 10.93 9.89 -2.59
CA GLU A 150 12.14 9.45 -3.28
C GLU A 150 12.24 7.93 -3.38
N LEU A 151 12.64 7.41 -4.53
CA LEU A 151 12.75 5.97 -4.77
C LEU A 151 14.00 5.43 -4.05
N VAL A 152 13.80 4.56 -3.05
CA VAL A 152 14.90 4.02 -2.22
C VAL A 152 15.19 2.55 -2.49
N LYS A 153 14.24 1.81 -3.07
CA LYS A 153 14.40 0.40 -3.41
C LYS A 153 13.52 0.04 -4.58
N VAL A 154 14.07 -0.73 -5.53
CA VAL A 154 13.33 -1.39 -6.61
C VAL A 154 13.92 -2.78 -6.82
N THR A 155 13.08 -3.77 -7.10
CA THR A 155 13.55 -5.12 -7.47
C THR A 155 14.02 -5.17 -8.92
N HIS A 156 15.05 -5.99 -9.22
CA HIS A 156 15.53 -6.19 -10.59
C HIS A 156 14.42 -6.65 -11.57
N SER A 157 13.48 -7.47 -11.09
CA SER A 157 12.34 -7.96 -11.87
C SER A 157 11.04 -7.26 -11.45
N SER A 158 10.89 -5.98 -11.80
CA SER A 158 9.66 -5.22 -11.54
C SER A 158 8.48 -5.78 -12.36
N PRO A 159 7.30 -5.99 -11.76
CA PRO A 159 6.09 -6.35 -12.49
C PRO A 159 5.69 -5.30 -13.53
N GLU A 160 5.00 -5.71 -14.58
CA GLU A 160 4.59 -4.77 -15.65
C GLU A 160 3.63 -3.71 -15.14
N TRP A 161 2.64 -4.11 -14.34
CA TRP A 161 1.69 -3.18 -13.69
C TRP A 161 2.38 -2.06 -12.90
N LEU A 162 3.56 -2.33 -12.32
CA LEU A 162 4.34 -1.34 -11.59
C LEU A 162 5.04 -0.36 -12.54
N LYS A 163 5.55 -0.87 -13.66
CA LYS A 163 6.19 -0.06 -14.71
C LYS A 163 5.18 0.84 -15.41
N ASP A 164 3.93 0.41 -15.56
CA ASP A 164 2.86 1.24 -16.11
C ASP A 164 2.61 2.48 -15.25
N VAL A 165 2.73 2.35 -13.92
CA VAL A 165 2.52 3.45 -12.98
C VAL A 165 3.78 4.32 -12.80
N PHE A 166 4.95 3.69 -12.60
CA PHE A 166 6.20 4.37 -12.18
C PHE A 166 7.34 4.25 -13.20
N GLY A 167 7.06 3.92 -14.45
CA GLY A 167 8.10 3.63 -15.44
C GLY A 167 9.13 4.75 -15.65
N ARG A 168 8.76 6.01 -15.41
CA ARG A 168 9.70 7.14 -15.47
C ARG A 168 10.68 7.12 -14.30
N GLU A 169 10.17 6.99 -13.08
CA GLU A 169 10.93 6.90 -11.84
C GLU A 169 11.88 5.68 -11.86
N LEU A 170 11.37 4.52 -12.26
CA LEU A 170 12.17 3.29 -12.32
C LEU A 170 13.33 3.38 -13.32
N ARG A 171 13.13 4.09 -14.45
CA ARG A 171 14.19 4.32 -15.46
C ARG A 171 15.23 5.35 -15.02
N ALA A 172 14.81 6.35 -14.23
CA ALA A 172 15.72 7.40 -13.74
C ALA A 172 16.76 6.83 -12.77
N GLU A 173 16.36 5.91 -11.88
CA GLU A 173 17.25 5.22 -10.94
C GLU A 173 18.27 4.30 -11.61
N GLY A 174 17.85 3.55 -12.65
CA GLY A 174 18.77 2.69 -13.40
C GLY A 174 19.96 3.48 -13.97
N LYS A 175 19.72 4.72 -14.42
CA LYS A 175 20.77 5.62 -14.93
C LYS A 175 21.65 6.24 -13.82
N GLN A 176 21.16 6.35 -12.59
CA GLN A 176 21.95 6.85 -11.45
C GLN A 176 22.89 5.78 -10.90
N GLN A 177 22.48 4.51 -10.90
CA GLN A 177 23.33 3.38 -10.48
C GLN A 177 24.45 3.04 -11.49
N GLU A 178 24.29 3.42 -12.76
CA GLU A 178 25.30 3.24 -13.82
C GLU A 178 26.36 4.35 -13.87
N ARG A 179 26.24 5.43 -13.08
CA ARG A 179 27.30 6.44 -13.00
C ARG A 179 28.44 5.89 -12.14
N PRO A 180 29.66 5.71 -12.67
CA PRO A 180 30.77 5.25 -11.85
C PRO A 180 30.99 6.28 -10.74
N ALA A 181 31.14 5.78 -9.51
CA ALA A 181 31.61 6.58 -8.39
C ALA A 181 32.89 7.28 -8.85
N ARG A 182 32.81 8.58 -9.16
CA ARG A 182 34.00 9.36 -9.50
C ARG A 182 34.89 9.33 -8.27
N GLY A 183 35.98 8.59 -8.40
CA GLY A 183 36.99 8.38 -7.38
C GLY A 183 37.49 9.72 -6.84
N ARG A 184 37.72 9.74 -5.53
CA ARG A 184 38.60 10.70 -4.89
C ARG A 184 40.04 10.30 -5.13
#